data_AF-A0AAW2K232-F1
#
_entry.id   AF-A0AAW2K232-F1
#
_cell.length_a   1.000
_cell.length_b   1.000
_cell.length_c   1.000
_cell.angle_alpha   90.00
_cell.angle_beta   90.00
_cell.angle_gamma   90.00
#
_symmetry.space_group_name_H-M   'P 1'
#
loop_
_entity.id
_entity.type
_entity.pdbx_description
1 polymer ?
#
loop_
_entity_poly.entity_id
_entity_poly.type
_entity_poly.pdbx_seq_one_letter_code
_entity_poly.pdbx_strand_id
1 'polypeptide(L)'
;MLGESLGALTLRELKNLETRVERGISKIRSKKNELLYAEIEYMQKRQEIDLHHNNHFLRAKIAETERAQQHMNLMPGNSEYHELVQPQQFDARDYLQVNGLQLNNGYPRQDQPPLQLV
;
A
#
# COMPACT_ATOMS: atom_id res chain seq x y z
N MET A 1 30.68 15.99 15.77
CA MET A 1 31.17 17.24 16.38
C MET A 1 30.05 18.25 16.32
N LEU A 2 29.74 18.89 17.44
CA LEU A 2 28.61 19.83 17.57
C LEU A 2 29.06 21.31 17.56
N GLY A 3 30.32 21.58 17.17
CA GLY A 3 30.87 22.94 17.12
C GLY A 3 31.31 23.49 18.47
N GLU A 4 31.76 22.64 19.40
CA GLU A 4 32.21 23.03 20.73
C GLU A 4 33.69 23.46 20.73
N SER A 5 34.05 24.33 21.68
CA SER A 5 35.44 24.78 21.94
C SER A 5 36.20 25.35 20.72
N LEU A 6 35.49 26.03 19.81
CA LEU A 6 36.08 26.59 18.58
C LEU A 6 37.11 27.70 18.84
N GLY A 7 37.04 28.38 19.99
CA GLY A 7 37.94 29.49 20.34
C GLY A 7 39.41 29.09 20.50
N ALA A 8 39.70 27.79 20.68
CA ALA A 8 41.06 27.27 20.75
C ALA A 8 41.68 26.97 19.37
N LEU A 9 40.89 27.02 18.29
CA LEU A 9 41.34 26.69 16.95
C LEU A 9 41.88 27.91 16.23
N THR A 10 42.94 27.70 15.46
CA THR A 10 43.44 28.69 14.50
C THR A 10 42.46 28.85 13.33
N LEU A 11 42.56 29.98 12.61
CA LEU A 11 41.75 30.22 11.41
C LEU A 11 41.89 29.10 10.36
N ARG A 12 43.08 28.50 10.25
CA ARG A 12 43.33 27.39 9.32
C ARG A 12 42.57 26.13 9.74
N GLU A 13 42.60 25.80 11.02
CA GLU A 13 41.88 24.64 11.56
C GLU A 13 40.38 24.83 11.44
N LEU A 14 39.88 26.04 11.67
CA LEU A 14 38.47 26.37 11.52
C LEU A 14 37.99 26.18 10.07
N LYS A 15 38.74 26.69 9.08
CA LYS A 15 38.42 26.47 7.65
C LYS A 15 38.43 24.99 7.25
N ASN A 16 39.38 24.22 7.78
CA ASN A 16 39.44 22.78 7.54
C ASN A 16 38.24 22.06 8.16
N LEU A 17 37.85 22.45 9.38
CA LEU A 17 36.69 21.90 10.07
C LEU A 17 35.41 22.18 9.29
N GLU A 18 35.19 23.44 8.89
CA GLU A 18 34.06 23.86 8.06
C GLU A 18 33.97 23.03 6.77
N THR A 19 35.08 22.90 6.04
CA THR A 19 35.12 22.10 4.81
C THR A 19 34.77 20.63 5.06
N ARG A 20 35.24 20.04 6.17
CA ARG A 20 34.93 18.65 6.53
C ARG A 20 33.46 18.49 6.88
N VAL A 21 32.89 19.43 7.62
CA VAL A 21 31.47 19.43 8.00
C VAL A 21 30.61 19.56 6.75
N GLU A 22 30.89 20.52 5.88
CA GLU A 22 30.12 20.73 4.64
C GLU A 22 30.11 19.47 3.75
N ARG A 23 31.29 18.84 3.58
CA ARG A 23 31.39 17.56 2.87
C ARG A 23 30.59 16.44 3.56
N GLY A 24 30.63 16.37 4.89
CA GLY A 24 29.89 15.39 5.67
C GLY A 24 28.37 15.56 5.50
N ILE A 25 27.87 16.78 5.63
CA ILE A 25 26.45 17.10 5.45
C ILE A 25 26.02 16.79 4.01
N SER A 26 26.81 17.19 3.02
CA SER A 26 26.53 16.90 1.61
C SER A 26 26.43 15.39 1.35
N LYS A 27 27.36 14.58 1.88
CA LYS A 27 27.29 13.11 1.79
C LYS A 27 26.04 12.52 2.44
N ILE A 28 25.68 13.00 3.64
CA ILE A 28 24.47 12.54 4.35
C ILE A 28 23.21 12.87 3.53
N ARG A 29 23.10 14.09 3.01
CA ARG A 29 21.98 14.51 2.16
C ARG A 29 21.87 13.65 0.91
N SER A 30 22.97 13.45 0.18
CA SER A 30 22.99 12.61 -1.01
C SER A 30 22.56 11.17 -0.69
N LYS A 31 23.08 10.56 0.38
CA LYS A 31 22.70 9.18 0.73
C LYS A 31 21.24 9.07 1.16
N LYS A 32 20.72 10.05 1.90
CA LYS A 32 19.29 10.11 2.26
C LYS A 32 18.42 10.15 1.01
N ASN A 33 18.79 10.99 0.03
CA ASN A 33 18.04 11.11 -1.22
C ASN A 33 18.10 9.82 -2.04
N GLU A 34 19.28 9.20 -2.17
CA GLU A 34 19.46 7.92 -2.86
C GLU A 34 18.54 6.83 -2.29
N LEU A 35 18.51 6.68 -0.96
CA LEU A 35 17.64 5.71 -0.29
C LEU A 35 16.16 6.03 -0.48
N LEU A 36 15.78 7.31 -0.42
CA LEU A 36 14.41 7.73 -0.65
C LEU A 36 13.95 7.42 -2.08
N TYR A 37 14.80 7.67 -3.07
CA TYR A 37 14.50 7.34 -4.46
C TYR A 37 14.36 5.83 -4.67
N ALA A 38 15.24 5.02 -4.07
CA ALA A 38 15.14 3.56 -4.13
C ALA A 38 13.83 3.05 -3.50
N GLU A 39 13.41 3.63 -2.37
CA GLU A 39 12.14 3.26 -1.72
C GLU A 39 10.93 3.65 -2.58
N ILE A 40 10.91 4.85 -3.16
CA ILE A 40 9.85 5.30 -4.06
C ILE A 40 9.73 4.35 -5.26
N GLU A 41 10.86 4.02 -5.90
CA GLU A 41 10.89 3.09 -7.04
C GLU A 41 10.37 1.70 -6.65
N TYR A 42 10.78 1.19 -5.49
CA TYR A 42 10.30 -0.10 -4.97
C TYR A 42 8.77 -0.09 -4.76
N MET A 43 8.25 0.94 -4.10
CA MET A 43 6.81 1.07 -3.86
C MET A 43 6.01 1.20 -5.16
N GLN A 44 6.49 1.99 -6.10
CA GLN A 44 5.86 2.16 -7.43
C GLN A 44 5.83 0.82 -8.18
N LYS A 45 6.95 0.10 -8.25
CA LYS A 45 7.04 -1.19 -8.92
C LYS A 45 6.09 -2.23 -8.31
N ARG A 46 5.98 -2.27 -6.98
CA ARG A 46 5.04 -3.16 -6.27
C ARG A 46 3.58 -2.83 -6.59
N GLN A 47 3.24 -1.54 -6.66
CA GLN A 47 1.88 -1.10 -6.99
C GLN A 47 1.54 -1.39 -8.47
N GLU A 48 2.46 -1.06 -9.38
CA GLU A 48 2.24 -1.16 -10.82
C GLU A 48 2.27 -2.61 -11.33
N ILE A 49 3.19 -3.43 -10.83
CA ILE A 49 3.34 -4.80 -11.31
C ILE A 49 2.48 -5.73 -10.47
N ASP A 50 2.76 -5.87 -9.18
CA ASP A 50 2.17 -6.98 -8.43
C ASP A 50 0.69 -6.72 -8.14
N LEU A 51 0.35 -5.51 -7.70
CA LEU A 51 -1.02 -5.21 -7.29
C LEU A 51 -1.96 -5.08 -8.49
N HIS A 52 -1.56 -4.33 -9.53
CA HIS A 52 -2.37 -4.16 -10.74
C HIS A 52 -2.55 -5.47 -11.51
N HIS A 53 -1.49 -6.27 -11.70
CA HIS A 53 -1.63 -7.57 -12.38
C HIS A 53 -2.50 -8.54 -11.58
N ASN A 54 -2.30 -8.66 -10.26
CA ASN A 54 -3.14 -9.54 -9.44
C ASN A 54 -4.59 -9.10 -9.45
N ASN A 55 -4.87 -7.80 -9.35
CA ASN A 55 -6.24 -7.29 -9.39
C ASN A 55 -6.89 -7.56 -10.75
N HIS A 56 -6.17 -7.35 -11.85
CA HIS A 56 -6.64 -7.67 -13.19
C HIS A 56 -6.92 -9.16 -13.36
N PHE A 57 -6.00 -10.03 -12.92
CA PHE A 57 -6.17 -11.48 -12.96
C PHE A 57 -7.40 -11.95 -12.17
N LEU A 58 -7.58 -11.43 -10.95
CA LEU A 58 -8.74 -11.76 -10.12
C LEU A 58 -10.05 -11.33 -10.77
N ARG A 59 -10.11 -10.12 -11.33
CA ARG A 59 -11.29 -9.64 -12.07
C ARG A 59 -11.62 -10.54 -13.27
N ALA A 60 -10.62 -10.95 -14.03
CA ALA A 60 -10.82 -11.89 -15.14
C ALA A 60 -11.35 -13.24 -14.66
N LYS A 61 -10.82 -13.78 -13.55
CA LYS A 61 -11.26 -15.05 -12.97
C LYS A 61 -12.68 -14.99 -12.39
N ILE A 62 -13.08 -13.86 -11.80
CA ILE A 62 -14.45 -13.62 -11.34
C ILE A 62 -15.41 -13.65 -12.54
N ALA A 63 -15.13 -12.87 -13.60
CA ALA A 63 -15.97 -12.83 -14.79
C ALA A 63 -16.12 -14.20 -15.47
N GLU A 64 -15.07 -15.02 -15.46
CA GLU A 64 -15.13 -16.41 -15.96
C GLU A 64 -16.02 -17.29 -15.09
N THR A 65 -15.88 -17.20 -13.76
CA THR A 65 -16.70 -17.97 -12.81
C THR A 65 -18.18 -17.60 -12.93
N GLU A 66 -18.49 -16.31 -13.07
CA GLU A 66 -19.85 -15.81 -13.28
C GLU A 66 -20.45 -16.33 -14.60
N ARG A 67 -19.69 -16.32 -15.71
CA ARG A 67 -20.15 -16.93 -16.97
C ARG A 67 -20.39 -18.43 -16.85
N ALA A 68 -19.52 -19.17 -16.17
CA ALA A 68 -19.69 -20.60 -15.95
C ALA A 68 -20.94 -20.91 -15.11
N GLN A 69 -21.21 -20.12 -14.07
CA GLN A 69 -22.43 -20.21 -13.26
C GLN A 69 -23.68 -19.91 -14.10
N GLN A 70 -23.65 -18.85 -14.91
CA GLN A 70 -24.75 -18.54 -15.84
C GLN A 70 -25.00 -19.70 -16.82
N HIS A 71 -23.94 -20.27 -17.41
CA HIS A 71 -24.06 -21.41 -18.33
C HIS A 71 -24.64 -22.66 -17.65
N MET A 72 -24.28 -22.93 -16.39
CA MET A 72 -24.85 -24.01 -15.59
C MET A 72 -26.33 -23.77 -15.24
N ASN A 73 -26.73 -22.53 -14.97
CA ASN A 73 -28.13 -22.16 -14.70
C ASN A 73 -29.03 -22.22 -15.95
N LEU A 74 -28.45 -22.26 -17.16
CA LEU A 74 -29.19 -22.36 -18.43
C LEU A 74 -29.40 -23.81 -18.91
N MET A 75 -28.91 -24.82 -18.18
CA MET A 75 -29.24 -26.23 -18.47
C MET A 75 -30.64 -26.57 -17.91
N PRO A 76 -31.63 -26.95 -18.74
CA PRO A 76 -32.98 -27.24 -18.28
C PRO A 76 -33.01 -28.62 -17.59
N GLY A 77 -32.77 -28.65 -16.27
CA GLY A 77 -32.88 -29.90 -15.49
C GLY A 77 -32.36 -29.86 -14.04
N ASN A 78 -31.90 -28.73 -13.53
CA ASN A 78 -31.21 -28.63 -12.23
C ASN A 78 -31.90 -27.69 -11.21
N SER A 79 -33.13 -27.26 -11.45
CA SER A 79 -33.85 -26.27 -10.64
C SER A 79 -34.16 -26.69 -9.19
N GLU A 80 -34.02 -27.96 -8.80
CA GLU A 80 -34.33 -28.40 -7.42
C GLU A 80 -33.16 -28.23 -6.43
N TYR A 81 -31.92 -27.99 -6.88
CA TYR A 81 -30.77 -27.86 -5.97
C TYR A 81 -30.34 -26.41 -5.70
N HIS A 82 -30.88 -25.43 -6.44
CA HIS A 82 -30.42 -24.04 -6.35
C HIS A 82 -31.01 -23.26 -5.17
N GLU A 83 -32.15 -23.68 -4.61
CA GLU A 83 -32.79 -22.97 -3.49
C GLU A 83 -32.10 -23.20 -2.14
N LEU A 84 -31.30 -24.28 -2.01
CA LEU A 84 -30.59 -24.62 -0.78
C LEU A 84 -29.19 -24.01 -0.66
N VAL A 85 -28.68 -23.37 -1.72
CA VAL A 85 -27.35 -22.75 -1.74
C VAL A 85 -27.51 -21.27 -2.05
N GLN A 86 -28.17 -20.55 -1.14
CA GLN A 86 -28.00 -19.10 -1.07
C GLN A 86 -26.50 -18.83 -0.85
N PRO A 87 -25.80 -18.10 -1.73
CA PRO A 87 -24.43 -17.72 -1.43
C PRO A 87 -24.52 -16.78 -0.24
N GLN A 88 -24.00 -17.22 0.92
CA GLN A 88 -23.69 -16.32 2.02
C GLN A 88 -22.95 -15.13 1.42
N GLN A 89 -23.52 -13.95 1.65
CA GLN A 89 -22.99 -12.69 1.16
C GLN A 89 -21.50 -12.67 1.51
N PHE A 90 -20.66 -12.81 0.50
CA PHE A 90 -19.21 -12.90 0.68
C PHE A 90 -18.74 -11.53 1.17
N ASP A 91 -18.65 -11.36 2.48
CA ASP A 91 -18.29 -10.08 3.09
C ASP A 91 -16.79 -9.88 2.95
N ALA A 92 -16.39 -9.18 1.88
CA ALA A 92 -15.00 -8.84 1.59
C ALA A 92 -14.31 -7.99 2.69
N ARG A 93 -15.05 -7.58 3.73
CA ARG A 93 -14.53 -6.85 4.89
C ARG A 93 -13.56 -7.67 5.73
N ASP A 94 -13.62 -9.00 5.71
CA ASP A 94 -12.81 -9.84 6.59
C ASP A 94 -11.35 -10.01 6.09
N TYR A 95 -11.14 -9.92 4.78
CA TYR A 95 -9.79 -10.08 4.18
C TYR A 95 -8.83 -8.92 4.46
N LEU A 96 -9.35 -7.73 4.80
CA LEU A 96 -8.50 -6.57 5.13
C LEU A 96 -7.91 -6.64 6.55
N GLN A 97 -8.31 -7.62 7.36
CA GLN A 97 -7.89 -7.71 8.75
C GLN A 97 -6.53 -8.40 8.93
N VAL A 98 -6.02 -9.10 7.91
CA VAL A 98 -4.75 -9.85 7.99
C VAL A 98 -3.64 -9.08 7.29
N ASN A 99 -3.18 -7.99 7.91
CA ASN A 99 -1.78 -7.56 7.85
C ASN A 99 -1.47 -6.48 8.90
N GLY A 100 -1.27 -6.91 10.14
CA GLY A 100 -0.23 -6.37 11.03
C GLY A 100 -0.38 -4.97 11.63
N LEU A 101 -1.44 -4.21 11.37
CA LEU A 101 -1.70 -2.96 12.07
C LEU A 101 -3.06 -3.03 12.77
N GLN A 102 -3.01 -3.17 14.09
CA GLN A 102 -4.15 -2.97 14.97
C GLN A 102 -4.71 -1.56 14.72
N LEU A 103 -5.81 -1.46 13.95
CA LEU A 103 -6.56 -0.22 13.86
C LEU A 103 -7.40 -0.14 15.14
N ASN A 104 -7.00 0.78 16.01
CA ASN A 104 -7.69 1.10 17.25
C ASN A 104 -9.19 1.34 16.96
N ASN A 105 -10.05 0.41 17.39
CA ASN A 105 -11.50 0.40 17.18
C ASN A 105 -12.18 1.51 18.03
N GLY A 106 -12.14 2.75 17.54
CA GLY A 106 -12.59 3.93 18.28
C GLY A 106 -13.72 4.75 17.66
N TYR A 107 -14.46 4.27 16.66
CA TYR A 107 -15.56 5.07 16.08
C TYR A 107 -16.90 4.33 16.10
N PRO A 108 -17.93 4.87 16.79
CA PRO A 108 -19.27 4.33 16.72
C PRO A 108 -19.87 4.60 15.34
N ARG A 109 -20.42 3.53 14.79
CA ARG A 109 -21.16 3.39 13.55
C ARG A 109 -22.30 4.43 13.50
N GLN A 110 -22.17 5.47 12.67
CA GLN A 110 -23.30 6.31 12.26
C GLN A 110 -23.64 6.01 10.81
N ASP A 111 -24.89 5.62 10.60
CA ASP A 111 -25.51 5.35 9.30
C ASP A 111 -25.32 6.54 8.34
N GLN A 112 -24.53 6.37 7.28
CA GLN A 112 -24.51 7.31 6.17
C GLN A 112 -25.54 6.87 5.12
N PRO A 113 -26.47 7.75 4.68
CA PRO A 113 -27.38 7.43 3.59
C PRO A 113 -26.61 7.34 2.26
N PRO A 114 -27.10 6.56 1.29
CA PRO A 114 -26.40 6.31 0.03
C PRO A 114 -26.24 7.61 -0.78
N LEU A 115 -25.02 7.88 -1.23
CA LEU A 115 -24.73 8.98 -2.16
C LEU A 115 -25.33 8.63 -3.53
N GLN A 116 -26.38 9.34 -3.91
CA GLN A 116 -27.00 9.27 -5.21
C GLN A 116 -26.17 10.12 -6.19
N LEU A 117 -25.46 9.48 -7.12
CA LEU A 117 -24.84 10.20 -8.24
C LEU A 117 -25.93 10.54 -9.27
N VAL A 118 -26.02 11.82 -9.62
CA VAL A 118 -26.73 12.36 -10.80
C VAL A 118 -25.81 12.29 -12.01
#